data_AF-A0A8S2XAQ5-F1
#
_entry.id   AF-A0A8S2XAQ5-F1
#
_cell.length_a   1.000
_cell.length_b   1.000
_cell.length_c   1.000
_cell.angle_alpha   90.00
_cell.angle_beta   90.00
_cell.angle_gamma   90.00
#
_symmetry.space_group_name_H-M   'P 1'
#
loop_
_entity.id
_entity.type
_entity.pdbx_description
1 polymer ?
#
loop_
_entity_poly.entity_id
_entity_poly.type
_entity_poly.pdbx_seq_one_letter_code
_entity_poly.pdbx_strand_id
1 'polypeptide(L)'
;YPSTVGKRTLLVSVLQARNNARVGFVGSLEFFSNDFFEASVQIGNSKKHPRSGNEELALALTDWVFKQRGVLRSRNIHHHLLKDKSTPRFYTIKEDIVSLF
;
A
#
# COMPACT_ATOMS: atom_id res chain seq x y z
N TYR A 1 -33.96 -3.73 -6.35
CA TYR A 1 -32.76 -4.05 -7.16
C TYR A 1 -31.55 -4.16 -6.25
N PRO A 2 -30.69 -5.18 -6.39
CA PRO A 2 -29.49 -5.31 -5.57
C PRO A 2 -28.52 -4.14 -5.85
N SER A 3 -27.90 -3.61 -4.79
CA SER A 3 -27.05 -2.41 -4.84
C SER A 3 -25.67 -2.62 -5.49
N THR A 4 -25.17 -3.85 -5.56
CA THR A 4 -23.96 -4.23 -6.31
C THR A 4 -24.04 -5.71 -6.70
N VAL A 5 -23.56 -6.07 -7.89
CA VAL A 5 -23.64 -7.44 -8.43
C VAL A 5 -22.31 -7.85 -9.07
N GLY A 6 -21.94 -9.12 -8.90
CA GLY A 6 -20.79 -9.74 -9.56
C GLY A 6 -19.45 -9.25 -9.02
N LYS A 7 -18.45 -9.13 -9.90
CA LYS A 7 -17.07 -8.78 -9.54
C LYS A 7 -16.88 -7.34 -9.05
N ARG A 8 -17.95 -6.53 -9.03
CA ARG A 8 -17.92 -5.14 -8.54
C ARG A 8 -18.18 -5.04 -7.03
N THR A 9 -18.57 -6.13 -6.37
CA THR A 9 -18.76 -6.17 -4.92
C THR A 9 -17.42 -6.06 -4.20
N LEU A 10 -17.25 -4.99 -3.44
CA LEU A 10 -16.06 -4.76 -2.61
C LEU A 10 -16.30 -5.30 -1.21
N LEU A 11 -15.43 -6.21 -0.75
CA LEU A 11 -15.46 -6.76 0.62
C LEU A 11 -14.39 -6.12 1.52
N VAL A 12 -13.24 -5.81 0.93
CA VAL A 12 -12.15 -5.03 1.52
C VAL A 12 -11.80 -3.92 0.55
N SER A 13 -11.77 -2.69 1.01
CA SER A 13 -11.36 -1.53 0.21
C SER A 13 -10.41 -0.64 1.01
N VAL A 14 -9.48 0.00 0.30
CA VAL A 14 -8.49 0.88 0.89
C VAL A 14 -8.44 2.19 0.13
N LEU A 15 -8.26 3.29 0.85
CA LEU A 15 -8.13 4.63 0.32
C LEU A 15 -6.81 5.23 0.80
N GLN A 16 -6.02 5.73 -0.14
CA GLN A 16 -4.90 6.62 0.14
C GLN A 16 -5.26 8.03 -0.31
N ALA A 17 -5.30 8.97 0.62
CA ALA A 17 -5.59 10.37 0.35
C ALA A 17 -4.34 11.11 -0.18
N ARG A 18 -4.55 12.30 -0.76
CA ARG A 18 -3.47 13.13 -1.33
C ARG A 18 -2.42 13.58 -0.28
N ASN A 19 -2.83 13.71 0.98
CA ASN A 19 -1.94 13.98 2.11
C ASN A 19 -1.27 12.70 2.66
N ASN A 20 -1.34 11.59 1.91
CA ASN A 20 -0.86 10.26 2.31
C ASN A 20 -1.56 9.69 3.56
N ALA A 21 -2.75 10.16 3.96
CA ALA A 21 -3.56 9.46 4.95
C ALA A 21 -4.08 8.14 4.36
N ARG A 22 -4.18 7.09 5.18
CA ARG A 22 -4.63 5.75 4.78
C ARG A 22 -5.86 5.37 5.57
N VAL A 23 -6.87 4.86 4.87
CA VAL A 23 -8.12 4.37 5.46
C VAL A 23 -8.42 3.01 4.84
N GLY A 24 -8.72 2.02 5.67
CA GLY A 24 -9.18 0.70 5.24
C GLY A 24 -10.63 0.48 5.67
N PHE A 25 -11.46 -0.05 4.78
CA PHE A 25 -12.82 -0.50 5.07
C PHE A 25 -12.89 -2.00 4.84
N VAL A 26 -13.35 -2.72 5.86
CA VAL A 26 -13.56 -4.17 5.82
C VAL A 26 -15.02 -4.45 6.15
N GLY A 27 -15.71 -5.18 5.27
CA GLY A 27 -17.15 -5.44 5.36
C GLY A 27 -17.57 -6.48 6.39
N SER A 28 -16.63 -7.07 7.13
CA SER A 28 -16.91 -8.06 8.18
C SER A 28 -16.00 -7.80 9.39
N LEU A 29 -16.59 -7.79 10.58
CA LEU A 29 -15.83 -7.72 11.83
C LEU A 29 -15.13 -9.05 12.14
N GLU A 30 -15.80 -10.17 11.85
CA GLU A 30 -15.27 -11.52 12.05
C GLU A 30 -14.02 -11.78 11.22
N PHE A 31 -13.77 -11.00 10.16
CA PHE A 31 -12.52 -10.98 9.43
C PHE A 31 -11.29 -10.79 10.34
N PHE A 32 -11.43 -10.06 11.45
CA PHE A 32 -10.36 -9.83 12.43
C PHE A 32 -10.41 -10.76 13.65
N SER A 33 -11.25 -11.81 13.62
CA SER A 33 -11.39 -12.75 14.72
C SER A 33 -10.34 -13.87 14.68
N ASN A 34 -9.95 -14.36 15.86
CA ASN A 34 -9.07 -15.52 15.98
C ASN A 34 -9.68 -16.77 15.32
N ASP A 35 -11.00 -16.93 15.40
CA ASP A 35 -11.72 -18.04 14.78
C ASP A 35 -11.45 -18.08 13.26
N PHE A 36 -11.48 -16.93 12.59
CA PHE A 36 -11.22 -16.87 11.15
C PHE A 36 -9.72 -16.92 10.80
N PHE A 37 -8.84 -16.57 11.73
CA PHE A 37 -7.38 -16.75 11.60
C PHE A 37 -6.95 -18.22 11.68
N GLU A 38 -7.66 -19.03 12.46
CA GLU A 38 -7.36 -20.46 12.64
C GLU A 38 -8.27 -21.38 11.81
N ALA A 39 -9.34 -20.85 11.21
CA ALA A 39 -10.31 -21.62 10.44
C ALA A 39 -9.66 -22.43 9.30
N SER A 40 -10.03 -23.71 9.22
CA SER A 40 -9.75 -24.53 8.05
C SER A 40 -10.72 -24.19 6.91
N VAL A 41 -10.23 -24.04 5.68
CA VAL A 41 -11.05 -23.63 4.53
C VAL A 41 -11.07 -24.70 3.44
N GLN A 42 -12.25 -24.91 2.86
CA GLN A 42 -12.47 -25.84 1.75
C GLN A 42 -13.58 -25.30 0.86
N ILE A 43 -13.40 -25.36 -0.45
CA ILE A 43 -14.39 -24.87 -1.42
C ILE A 43 -15.06 -26.08 -2.06
N GLY A 44 -16.28 -26.40 -1.64
CA GLY A 44 -16.98 -27.60 -2.08
C GLY A 44 -16.12 -28.85 -1.84
N ASN A 45 -15.92 -29.67 -2.87
CA ASN A 45 -15.10 -30.89 -2.79
C ASN A 45 -13.59 -30.65 -3.08
N SER A 46 -13.11 -29.41 -2.94
CA SER A 46 -11.70 -29.09 -3.20
C SER A 46 -10.77 -29.54 -2.06
N LYS A 47 -9.46 -29.32 -2.24
CA LYS A 47 -8.45 -29.57 -1.21
C LYS A 47 -8.77 -28.73 0.03
N LYS A 48 -8.87 -29.40 1.18
CA LYS A 48 -8.99 -28.74 2.48
C LYS A 48 -7.65 -28.13 2.87
N HIS A 49 -7.66 -26.84 3.19
CA HIS A 49 -6.55 -26.15 3.79
C HIS A 49 -6.75 -26.12 5.31
N PRO A 50 -5.77 -26.58 6.11
CA PRO A 50 -5.93 -26.70 7.55
C PRO A 50 -6.05 -25.34 8.25
N ARG A 51 -5.48 -24.28 7.66
CA ARG A 51 -5.53 -22.91 8.17
C ARG A 51 -5.77 -21.94 7.01
N SER A 52 -6.55 -20.89 7.28
CA SER A 52 -6.76 -19.79 6.34
C SER A 52 -5.50 -18.90 6.26
N GLY A 53 -5.32 -18.19 5.15
CA GLY A 53 -4.31 -17.12 5.04
C GLY A 53 -4.78 -15.79 5.61
N ASN A 54 -5.87 -15.78 6.40
CA ASN A 54 -6.56 -14.56 6.80
C ASN A 54 -5.73 -13.68 7.74
N GLU A 55 -5.02 -14.31 8.69
CA GLU A 55 -4.16 -13.59 9.65
C GLU A 55 -3.07 -12.78 8.95
N GLU A 56 -2.36 -13.40 8.00
CA GLU A 56 -1.28 -12.73 7.25
C GLU A 56 -1.81 -11.53 6.47
N LEU A 57 -2.99 -11.66 5.85
CA LEU A 57 -3.64 -10.57 5.15
C LEU A 57 -4.06 -9.45 6.10
N ALA A 58 -4.67 -9.77 7.25
CA ALA A 58 -5.10 -8.79 8.24
C ALA A 58 -3.89 -8.01 8.82
N LEU A 59 -2.79 -8.70 9.10
CA LEU A 59 -1.54 -8.07 9.54
C LEU A 59 -0.93 -7.17 8.46
N ALA A 60 -0.80 -7.66 7.23
CA ALA A 60 -0.26 -6.85 6.14
C ALA A 60 -1.12 -5.60 5.85
N LEU A 61 -2.44 -5.73 5.92
CA LEU A 61 -3.38 -4.64 5.75
C LEU A 61 -3.23 -3.59 6.86
N THR A 62 -3.16 -4.02 8.12
CA THR A 62 -3.03 -3.12 9.27
C THR A 62 -1.67 -2.42 9.28
N ASP A 63 -0.57 -3.12 9.01
CA ASP A 63 0.77 -2.53 8.85
C ASP A 63 0.79 -1.43 7.77
N TRP A 64 0.09 -1.67 6.66
CA TRP A 64 -0.04 -0.69 5.60
C TRP A 64 -0.89 0.50 6.07
N VAL A 65 -2.07 0.29 6.65
CA VAL A 65 -2.96 1.38 7.12
C VAL A 65 -2.24 2.26 8.16
N PHE A 66 -1.52 1.65 9.11
CA PHE A 66 -0.81 2.38 10.18
C PHE A 66 0.56 2.93 9.78
N LYS A 67 0.88 2.97 8.47
CA LYS A 67 2.14 3.51 7.96
C LYS A 67 3.40 2.83 8.50
N GLN A 68 3.30 1.57 8.92
CA GLN A 68 4.46 0.75 9.30
C GLN A 68 5.16 0.17 8.05
N ARG A 69 4.40 -0.04 6.97
CA ARG A 69 4.93 -0.50 5.67
C ARG A 69 4.62 0.46 4.53
N GLY A 70 5.45 0.45 3.49
CA GLY A 70 5.23 1.22 2.26
C GLY A 70 5.28 2.74 2.42
N VAL A 71 6.11 3.27 3.33
CA VAL A 71 6.31 4.72 3.50
C VAL A 71 7.62 5.13 2.84
N LEU A 72 7.57 6.13 1.97
CA LEU A 72 8.75 6.76 1.39
C LEU A 72 8.89 8.16 1.95
N ARG A 73 10.12 8.53 2.28
CA ARG A 73 10.48 9.88 2.70
C ARG A 73 11.51 10.43 1.72
N SER A 74 11.12 11.45 0.96
CA SER A 74 12.07 12.21 0.15
C SER A 74 12.99 13.03 1.06
N ARG A 75 14.27 13.06 0.73
CA ARG A 75 15.27 13.93 1.35
C ARG A 75 15.50 15.16 0.47
N ASN A 76 16.38 16.04 0.93
CA ASN A 76 16.78 17.20 0.16
C ASN A 76 17.34 16.76 -1.19
N ILE A 77 16.70 17.24 -2.26
CA ILE A 77 17.18 17.04 -3.62
C ILE A 77 18.22 18.13 -3.88
N HIS A 78 19.43 17.70 -4.19
CA HIS A 78 20.53 18.61 -4.55
C HIS A 78 20.80 18.49 -6.03
N HIS A 79 20.83 19.63 -6.72
CA HIS A 79 21.16 19.71 -8.13
C HIS A 79 22.28 20.73 -8.32
N HIS A 80 23.26 20.38 -9.16
CA HIS A 80 24.42 21.22 -9.45
C HIS A 80 24.93 20.95 -10.87
N LEU A 81 25.74 21.87 -11.41
CA LEU A 81 26.45 21.62 -12.66
C LEU A 81 27.43 20.47 -12.46
N LEU A 82 27.73 19.69 -13.51
CA LEU A 82 28.69 18.58 -13.38
C LEU A 82 30.09 19.03 -12.89
N LYS A 83 30.43 20.30 -13.15
CA LYS A 83 31.73 20.91 -12.82
C LYS A 83 31.77 21.63 -11.47
N ASP A 84 30.62 21.88 -10.84
CA ASP A 84 30.52 22.61 -9.57
C ASP A 84 29.72 21.76 -8.56
N LYS A 85 29.92 21.95 -7.27
CA LYS A 85 29.12 21.32 -6.20
C LYS A 85 28.03 22.24 -5.66
N SER A 86 28.03 23.52 -6.06
CA SER A 86 27.01 24.49 -5.68
C SER A 86 25.82 24.49 -6.65
N THR A 87 24.62 24.79 -6.14
CA THR A 87 23.43 24.98 -6.98
C THR A 87 23.48 26.38 -7.61
N PRO A 88 23.61 26.51 -8.94
CA PRO A 88 23.64 27.81 -9.59
C PRO A 88 22.25 28.47 -9.59
N ARG A 89 22.22 29.80 -9.67
CA ARG A 89 20.96 30.57 -9.72
C ARG A 89 20.20 30.39 -11.05
N PHE A 90 20.94 30.18 -12.14
CA PHE A 90 20.41 29.99 -13.48
C PHE A 90 21.26 28.95 -14.22
N TYR A 91 20.61 28.17 -15.08
CA TYR A 91 21.25 27.25 -16.01
C TYR A 91 21.24 27.84 -17.42
N THR A 92 22.23 27.47 -18.24
CA THR A 92 22.31 27.84 -19.65
C THR A 92 22.11 26.65 -20.57
N ILE A 93 21.80 26.94 -21.84
CA ILE A 93 21.51 25.92 -22.85
C ILE A 93 22.76 25.05 -23.06
N LYS A 94 22.57 23.71 -23.08
CA LYS A 94 23.63 22.70 -23.22
C LYS A 94 24.59 22.58 -22.02
N GLU A 95 24.17 22.94 -20.82
CA GLU A 95 24.91 22.61 -19.61
C GLU A 95 24.58 21.21 -19.08
N ASP A 96 25.62 20.47 -18.71
CA ASP A 96 25.48 19.17 -18.06
C ASP A 96 25.22 19.36 -16.55
N ILE A 97 24.14 18.75 -16.06
CA ILE A 97 23.71 18.83 -14.66
C ILE A 97 23.68 17.44 -14.01
N VAL A 98 23.91 17.40 -12.71
CA VAL A 98 23.74 16.21 -11.87
C VAL A 98 22.65 16.51 -10.84
N SER A 99 21.70 15.58 -10.71
CA SER A 99 20.67 15.60 -9.66
C SER A 99 20.90 14.44 -8.71
N LEU A 100 21.03 14.76 -7.42
CA LEU A 100 21.19 13.81 -6.32
C LEU A 100 19.87 13.74 -5.57
N PHE A 101 19.33 12.53 -5.45
CA PHE A 101 18.06 12.20 -4.78
C PHE A 101 18.30 11.47 -3.46
#